data_AF-F4QR99-F1
#
_entry.id   AF-F4QR99-F1
#
_cell.length_a   1.000
_cell.length_b   1.000
_cell.length_c   1.000
_cell.angle_alpha   90.00
_cell.angle_beta   90.00
_cell.angle_gamma   90.00
#
_symmetry.space_group_name_H-M   'P 1'
#
loop_
_entity.id
_entity.type
_entity.pdbx_description
1 polymer ?
#
loop_
_entity_poly.entity_id
_entity_poly.type
_entity_poly.pdbx_seq_one_letter_code
_entity_poly.pdbx_strand_id
1 'polypeptide(L)'
;MPGLKVVFCGTALGRVSAQSRAYYAHPGNFFWRTLSATGLTSELIAAKDYVRVREFGIGLTDLCKRHFGNDNELPSGAFDTSALRDKMLKYKPDVLAFTSKTGAAAFLQRATGAVHLGFHIETIGATRIYVLPSPSGQARVFWNQQTWQDLADAVS
;
A
#
# COMPACT_ATOMS: atom_id res chain seq x y z
N MET A 1 8.96 -6.16 15.15
CA MET A 1 8.79 -7.22 14.13
C MET A 1 9.94 -7.06 13.14
N PRO A 2 11.02 -7.84 13.27
CA PRO A 2 12.02 -7.97 12.22
C PRO A 2 11.49 -8.89 11.10
N GLY A 3 11.95 -8.70 9.85
CA GLY A 3 11.72 -9.67 8.75
C GLY A 3 10.48 -9.46 7.88
N LEU A 4 9.98 -8.23 7.75
CA LEU A 4 8.93 -7.93 6.77
C LEU A 4 9.54 -7.76 5.37
N LYS A 5 9.07 -8.54 4.40
CA LYS A 5 9.45 -8.45 2.99
C LYS A 5 8.89 -7.18 2.34
N VAL A 6 7.62 -6.89 2.61
CA VAL A 6 6.93 -5.73 2.05
C VAL A 6 5.94 -5.13 3.04
N VAL A 7 5.87 -3.80 3.07
CA VAL A 7 4.79 -3.07 3.73
C VAL A 7 3.98 -2.33 2.67
N PHE A 8 2.69 -2.65 2.55
CA PHE A 8 1.77 -1.89 1.71
C PHE A 8 1.27 -0.65 2.44
N CYS A 9 1.34 0.48 1.76
CA CYS A 9 0.90 1.77 2.25
C CYS A 9 -0.21 2.36 1.37
N GLY A 10 -1.42 2.44 1.90
CA GLY A 10 -2.52 3.18 1.30
C GLY A 10 -2.51 4.67 1.66
N THR A 11 -3.45 5.42 1.10
CA THR A 11 -3.66 6.85 1.40
C THR A 11 -4.45 7.04 2.68
N ALA A 12 -5.67 6.47 2.74
CA ALA A 12 -6.53 6.44 3.90
C ALA A 12 -7.45 5.20 3.85
N LEU A 13 -8.06 4.86 4.99
CA LEU A 13 -9.13 3.87 4.98
C LEU A 13 -10.33 4.41 4.18
N GLY A 14 -10.79 3.65 3.19
CA GLY A 14 -12.10 3.90 2.56
C GLY A 14 -13.24 3.72 3.57
N ARG A 15 -14.41 4.31 3.31
CA ARG A 15 -15.57 4.29 4.25
C ARG A 15 -15.95 2.85 4.69
N VAL A 16 -16.00 1.91 3.76
CA VAL A 16 -16.29 0.49 4.07
C VAL A 16 -15.18 -0.15 4.91
N SER A 17 -13.92 0.14 4.59
CA SER A 17 -12.75 -0.32 5.37
C SER A 17 -12.79 0.20 6.81
N ALA A 18 -13.16 1.46 7.01
CA ALA A 18 -13.32 2.06 8.33
C ALA A 18 -14.45 1.41 9.15
N GLN A 19 -15.63 1.20 8.53
CA GLN A 19 -16.76 0.53 9.17
C GLN A 19 -16.43 -0.91 9.58
N SER A 20 -15.76 -1.65 8.70
CA SER A 20 -15.38 -3.05 8.92
C SER A 20 -14.10 -3.23 9.75
N ARG A 21 -13.44 -2.13 10.17
CA ARG A 21 -12.14 -2.13 10.86
C ARG A 21 -11.09 -3.02 10.16
N ALA A 22 -11.07 -2.96 8.84
CA ALA A 22 -10.28 -3.82 7.97
C ALA A 22 -9.65 -3.00 6.83
N TYR A 23 -8.58 -3.50 6.23
CA TYR A 23 -7.94 -2.86 5.07
C TYR A 23 -8.58 -3.34 3.76
N TYR A 24 -8.73 -2.43 2.80
CA TYR A 24 -9.22 -2.72 1.45
C TYR A 24 -10.51 -3.56 1.41
N ALA A 25 -11.45 -3.31 2.33
CA ALA A 25 -12.62 -4.18 2.54
C ALA A 25 -13.76 -3.96 1.52
N HIS A 26 -13.68 -2.91 0.71
CA HIS A 26 -14.70 -2.65 -0.31
C HIS A 26 -14.71 -3.77 -1.37
N PRO A 27 -15.86 -4.38 -1.73
CA PRO A 27 -15.90 -5.52 -2.68
C PRO A 27 -15.30 -5.23 -4.05
N GLY A 28 -15.43 -3.99 -4.51
CA GLY A 28 -14.80 -3.49 -5.75
C GLY A 28 -13.29 -3.26 -5.66
N ASN A 29 -12.66 -3.48 -4.50
CA ASN A 29 -11.20 -3.40 -4.35
C ASN A 29 -10.56 -4.75 -4.70
N PHE A 30 -9.51 -4.71 -5.49
CA PHE A 30 -8.84 -5.92 -5.99
C PHE A 30 -7.66 -6.37 -5.11
N PHE A 31 -7.25 -5.59 -4.11
CA PHE A 31 -6.05 -5.82 -3.30
C PHE A 31 -5.87 -7.27 -2.86
N TRP A 32 -6.86 -7.81 -2.14
CA TRP A 32 -6.82 -9.18 -1.62
C TRP A 32 -6.74 -10.25 -2.71
N ARG A 33 -7.48 -10.04 -3.82
CA ARG A 33 -7.44 -10.93 -4.98
C ARG A 33 -6.08 -10.87 -5.69
N THR A 34 -5.48 -9.68 -5.76
CA THR A 34 -4.17 -9.47 -6.38
C THR A 34 -3.05 -10.08 -5.56
N LEU A 35 -3.09 -10.01 -4.23
CA LEU A 35 -2.10 -10.68 -3.38
C LEU A 35 -2.07 -12.19 -3.64
N SER A 36 -3.26 -12.82 -3.69
CA SER A 36 -3.35 -14.25 -4.00
C SER A 36 -2.96 -14.58 -5.43
N ALA A 37 -3.39 -13.77 -6.41
CA ALA A 37 -3.11 -14.01 -7.83
C ALA A 37 -1.63 -13.84 -8.20
N THR A 38 -0.87 -13.04 -7.45
CA THR A 38 0.57 -12.81 -7.67
C THR A 38 1.46 -13.72 -6.85
N GLY A 39 0.88 -14.56 -5.98
CA GLY A 39 1.64 -15.44 -5.09
C GLY A 39 2.22 -14.75 -3.85
N LEU A 40 1.98 -13.44 -3.65
CA LEU A 40 2.33 -12.73 -2.41
C LEU A 40 1.66 -13.36 -1.18
N THR A 41 0.48 -13.96 -1.36
CA THR A 41 -0.13 -14.86 -0.39
C THR A 41 -0.50 -16.18 -1.07
N SER A 42 -0.27 -17.31 -0.40
CA SER A 42 -0.58 -18.63 -0.96
C SER A 42 -2.09 -18.92 -1.03
N GLU A 43 -2.91 -18.08 -0.38
CA GLU A 43 -4.36 -18.18 -0.35
C GLU A 43 -5.01 -16.79 -0.44
N LEU A 44 -6.31 -16.76 -0.74
CA LEU A 44 -7.11 -15.55 -0.68
C LEU A 44 -7.50 -15.24 0.77
N ILE A 45 -6.91 -14.20 1.34
CA ILE A 45 -7.23 -13.71 2.69
C ILE A 45 -8.44 -12.79 2.64
N ALA A 46 -9.45 -13.04 3.48
CA ALA A 46 -10.57 -12.14 3.64
C ALA A 46 -10.14 -10.85 4.36
N ALA A 47 -10.71 -9.70 3.99
CA ALA A 47 -10.32 -8.41 4.55
C ALA A 47 -10.39 -8.34 6.09
N LYS A 48 -11.36 -9.02 6.72
CA LYS A 48 -11.48 -9.13 8.19
C LYS A 48 -10.30 -9.83 8.85
N ASP A 49 -9.64 -10.72 8.11
CA ASP A 49 -8.51 -11.54 8.55
C ASP A 49 -7.17 -10.91 8.13
N TYR A 50 -7.15 -9.59 7.86
CA TYR A 50 -5.97 -8.87 7.35
C TYR A 50 -4.71 -9.07 8.19
N VAL A 51 -4.86 -9.46 9.46
CA VAL A 51 -3.75 -9.78 10.36
C VAL A 51 -2.90 -10.94 9.83
N ARG A 52 -3.52 -11.92 9.14
CA ARG A 52 -2.88 -13.12 8.60
C ARG A 52 -1.83 -12.84 7.53
N VAL A 53 -1.86 -11.68 6.87
CA VAL A 53 -0.83 -11.30 5.88
C VAL A 53 0.59 -11.29 6.48
N ARG A 54 0.69 -11.14 7.81
CA ARG A 54 1.97 -11.20 8.53
C ARG A 54 2.64 -12.57 8.44
N GLU A 55 1.88 -13.65 8.27
CA GLU A 55 2.40 -15.00 8.04
C GLU A 55 3.22 -15.07 6.74
N PHE A 56 2.97 -14.15 5.81
CA PHE A 56 3.64 -14.03 4.51
C PHE A 56 4.72 -12.93 4.49
N GLY A 57 5.10 -12.39 5.66
CA GLY A 57 6.07 -11.29 5.73
C GLY A 57 5.53 -9.94 5.24
N ILE A 58 4.20 -9.78 5.17
CA ILE A 58 3.54 -8.57 4.68
C ILE A 58 3.07 -7.70 5.86
N GLY A 59 3.28 -6.39 5.76
CA GLY A 59 2.70 -5.38 6.64
C GLY A 59 1.70 -4.47 5.92
N LEU A 60 0.77 -3.89 6.68
CA LEU A 60 -0.23 -2.93 6.17
C LEU A 60 -0.20 -1.63 7.00
N THR A 61 -0.26 -0.49 6.35
CA THR A 61 -0.43 0.84 6.96
C THR A 61 -1.08 1.80 5.97
N ASP A 62 -1.50 2.96 6.46
CA ASP A 62 -1.92 4.10 5.64
C ASP A 62 -1.15 5.36 6.04
N LEU A 63 -1.07 6.33 5.11
CA LEU A 63 -0.52 7.68 5.35
C LEU A 63 -1.44 8.53 6.24
N CYS A 64 -2.75 8.43 6.05
CA CYS A 64 -3.74 9.09 6.88
C CYS A 64 -4.35 8.09 7.86
N LYS A 65 -4.16 8.34 9.16
CA LYS A 65 -4.78 7.53 10.23
C LYS A 65 -5.95 8.20 10.92
N ARG A 66 -6.15 9.51 10.71
CA ARG A 66 -7.15 10.31 11.42
C ARG A 66 -8.42 10.58 10.61
N HIS A 67 -8.38 10.35 9.30
CA HIS A 67 -9.51 10.55 8.39
C HIS A 67 -9.72 9.30 7.53
N PHE A 68 -10.98 9.07 7.13
CA PHE A 68 -11.40 8.00 6.24
C PHE A 68 -12.23 8.61 5.11
N GLY A 69 -12.13 8.07 3.90
CA GLY A 69 -12.75 8.67 2.71
C GLY A 69 -11.95 8.41 1.44
N ASN A 70 -12.49 8.87 0.31
CA ASN A 70 -11.75 8.87 -0.95
C ASN A 70 -10.60 9.90 -0.90
N ASP A 71 -9.57 9.72 -1.74
CA ASP A 71 -8.40 10.63 -1.80
C ASP A 71 -8.81 12.12 -1.92
N ASN A 72 -9.86 12.41 -2.69
CA ASN A 72 -10.37 13.78 -2.92
C ASN A 72 -11.13 14.38 -1.73
N GLU A 73 -11.46 13.57 -0.71
CA GLU A 73 -12.16 13.99 0.50
C GLU A 73 -11.18 14.27 1.67
N LEU A 74 -9.88 13.97 1.50
CA LEU A 74 -8.89 14.12 2.56
C LEU A 74 -8.41 15.59 2.66
N PRO A 75 -8.37 16.17 3.88
CA PRO A 75 -7.90 17.54 4.04
C PRO A 75 -6.42 17.70 3.68
N SER A 76 -6.02 18.91 3.30
CA SER A 76 -4.62 19.26 3.08
C SER A 76 -3.83 19.01 4.37
N GLY A 77 -2.71 18.27 4.28
CA GLY A 77 -1.92 17.88 5.45
C GLY A 77 -2.44 16.67 6.24
N ALA A 78 -3.43 15.93 5.71
CA ALA A 78 -3.92 14.70 6.34
C ALA A 78 -2.92 13.54 6.35
N PHE A 79 -1.85 13.63 5.55
CA PHE A 79 -0.84 12.59 5.40
C PHE A 79 0.33 12.78 6.37
N ASP A 80 0.52 11.82 7.27
CA ASP A 80 1.63 11.82 8.23
C ASP A 80 2.82 11.03 7.67
N THR A 81 3.57 11.69 6.78
CA THR A 81 4.74 11.12 6.11
C THR A 81 5.89 10.88 7.09
N SER A 82 6.02 11.72 8.13
CA SER A 82 6.97 11.55 9.23
C SER A 82 6.76 10.23 9.97
N ALA A 83 5.54 9.96 10.43
CA ALA A 83 5.25 8.73 11.15
C ALA A 83 5.41 7.48 10.27
N LEU A 84 5.18 7.59 8.95
CA LEU A 84 5.50 6.50 8.02
C LEU A 84 7.01 6.27 7.96
N ARG A 85 7.81 7.34 7.80
CA ARG A 85 9.28 7.26 7.77
C ARG A 85 9.83 6.62 9.05
N ASP A 86 9.35 7.04 10.21
CA ASP A 86 9.78 6.50 11.51
C ASP A 86 9.46 5.00 11.64
N LYS A 87 8.29 4.56 11.18
CA LYS A 87 7.96 3.12 11.13
C LYS A 87 8.92 2.36 10.22
N MET A 88 9.24 2.90 9.05
CA MET A 88 10.14 2.22 8.12
C MET A 88 11.57 2.12 8.69
N LEU A 89 12.05 3.15 9.37
CA LEU A 89 13.34 3.10 10.07
C LEU A 89 13.33 2.12 11.26
N LYS A 90 12.19 1.99 11.95
CA LYS A 90 12.02 1.06 13.08
C LYS A 90 11.90 -0.41 12.65
N TYR A 91 11.07 -0.69 11.64
CA TYR A 91 10.74 -2.06 11.23
C TYR A 91 11.62 -2.57 10.09
N LYS A 92 12.25 -1.67 9.32
CA LYS A 92 13.21 -1.97 8.25
C LYS A 92 12.72 -3.06 7.29
N PRO A 93 11.52 -2.93 6.68
CA PRO A 93 11.10 -3.89 5.67
C PRO A 93 11.98 -3.77 4.41
N ASP A 94 12.05 -4.81 3.58
CA ASP A 94 12.85 -4.74 2.35
C ASP A 94 12.25 -3.74 1.35
N VAL A 95 10.91 -3.67 1.31
CA VAL A 95 10.16 -2.76 0.42
C VAL A 95 9.01 -2.06 1.15
N LEU A 96 8.87 -0.75 0.92
CA LEU A 96 7.64 0.01 1.15
C LEU A 96 6.92 0.18 -0.20
N ALA A 97 5.75 -0.44 -0.33
CA ALA A 97 4.94 -0.40 -1.54
C ALA A 97 3.73 0.52 -1.37
N PHE A 98 3.73 1.68 -2.03
CA PHE A 98 2.55 2.54 -2.09
C PHE A 98 1.50 1.95 -3.02
N THR A 99 0.28 1.75 -2.55
CA THR A 99 -0.82 1.20 -3.35
C THR A 99 -1.52 2.26 -4.22
N SER A 100 -0.94 3.45 -4.37
CA SER A 100 -1.40 4.47 -5.31
C SER A 100 -0.29 5.50 -5.59
N LYS A 101 -0.32 6.12 -6.77
CA LYS A 101 0.54 7.27 -7.07
C LYS A 101 0.25 8.46 -6.15
N THR A 102 -1.00 8.67 -5.72
CA THR A 102 -1.37 9.74 -4.78
C THR A 102 -0.60 9.62 -3.47
N GLY A 103 -0.58 8.43 -2.87
CA GLY A 103 0.15 8.18 -1.62
C GLY A 103 1.65 8.37 -1.79
N ALA A 104 2.21 7.82 -2.88
CA ALA A 104 3.62 8.00 -3.21
C ALA A 104 3.98 9.48 -3.45
N ALA A 105 3.16 10.23 -4.19
CA ALA A 105 3.35 11.64 -4.47
C ALA A 105 3.35 12.49 -3.20
N ALA A 106 2.42 12.23 -2.28
CA ALA A 106 2.38 12.87 -0.98
C ALA A 106 3.65 12.59 -0.16
N PHE A 107 4.11 11.33 -0.15
CA PHE A 107 5.31 10.94 0.58
C PHE A 107 6.60 11.51 -0.02
N LEU A 108 6.73 11.47 -1.34
CA LEU A 108 7.89 11.96 -2.10
C LEU A 108 7.89 13.48 -2.28
N GLN A 109 6.82 14.17 -1.86
CA GLN A 109 6.61 15.61 -2.06
C GLN A 109 6.71 16.02 -3.54
N ARG A 110 6.01 15.28 -4.40
CA ARG A 110 5.98 15.47 -5.87
C ARG A 110 4.57 15.59 -6.39
N ALA A 111 4.42 16.16 -7.58
CA ALA A 111 3.17 16.06 -8.33
C ALA A 111 2.90 14.61 -8.74
N THR A 112 1.64 14.15 -8.68
CA THR A 112 1.26 12.77 -9.03
C THR A 112 1.69 12.36 -10.44
N GLY A 113 1.67 13.29 -11.40
CA GLY A 113 2.13 13.06 -12.77
C GLY A 113 3.64 12.81 -12.90
N ALA A 114 4.43 13.26 -11.92
CA ALA A 114 5.88 13.04 -11.86
C ALA A 114 6.26 11.72 -11.15
N VAL A 115 5.29 10.95 -10.65
CA VAL A 115 5.52 9.65 -10.01
C VAL A 115 5.26 8.54 -11.02
N HIS A 116 6.27 7.73 -11.33
CA HIS A 116 6.13 6.50 -12.13
C HIS A 116 5.79 5.29 -11.26
N LEU A 117 5.24 4.26 -11.90
CA LEU A 117 5.02 2.95 -11.27
C LEU A 117 6.33 2.16 -11.21
N GLY A 118 6.47 1.26 -10.24
CA GLY A 118 7.68 0.46 -10.05
C GLY A 118 8.61 1.00 -8.96
N PHE A 119 9.88 0.58 -8.99
CA PHE A 119 10.90 1.04 -8.03
C PHE A 119 11.28 2.51 -8.24
N HIS A 120 11.56 3.17 -7.11
CA HIS A 120 12.10 4.52 -7.04
C HIS A 120 13.53 4.48 -6.52
N ILE A 121 14.34 5.50 -6.87
CA ILE A 121 15.74 5.62 -6.42
C ILE A 121 15.83 6.00 -4.95
N GLU A 122 14.80 6.68 -4.44
CA GLU A 122 14.68 7.08 -3.05
C GLU A 122 14.47 5.85 -2.15
N THR A 123 15.10 5.89 -0.98
CA THR A 123 14.98 4.87 0.06
C THR A 123 14.69 5.50 1.43
N ILE A 124 14.28 4.65 2.38
CA ILE A 124 14.18 5.02 3.80
C ILE A 124 15.13 4.10 4.57
N GLY A 125 16.38 4.54 4.76
CA GLY A 125 17.45 3.65 5.21
C GLY A 125 17.68 2.56 4.16
N ALA A 126 17.54 1.29 4.56
CA ALA A 126 17.65 0.14 3.64
C ALA A 126 16.34 -0.17 2.90
N THR A 127 15.21 0.41 3.31
CA THR A 127 13.90 0.14 2.73
C THR A 127 13.77 0.77 1.35
N ARG A 128 13.56 -0.04 0.31
CA ARG A 128 13.31 0.44 -1.06
C ARG A 128 11.87 0.93 -1.22
N ILE A 129 11.65 1.92 -2.08
CA ILE A 129 10.30 2.44 -2.36
C ILE A 129 9.78 1.87 -3.68
N TYR A 130 8.54 1.39 -3.68
CA TYR A 130 7.85 0.87 -4.84
C TYR A 130 6.45 1.50 -4.98
N VAL A 131 5.99 1.77 -6.20
CA VAL A 131 4.68 2.38 -6.46
C VAL A 131 3.83 1.50 -7.36
N LEU A 132 2.63 1.16 -6.87
CA LEU A 132 1.67 0.28 -7.54
C LEU A 132 0.50 1.07 -8.14
N PRO A 133 -0.15 0.54 -9.19
CA PRO A 133 -1.44 1.04 -9.62
C PRO A 133 -2.49 0.76 -8.53
N SER A 134 -3.45 1.67 -8.38
CA SER A 134 -4.44 1.55 -7.32
C SER A 134 -5.35 0.33 -7.50
N PRO A 135 -5.54 -0.49 -6.44
CA PRO A 135 -6.45 -1.64 -6.49
C PRO A 135 -7.91 -1.23 -6.31
N SER A 136 -8.22 0.06 -6.17
CA SER A 136 -9.61 0.54 -6.10
C SER A 136 -10.32 0.31 -7.43
N GLY A 137 -11.56 -0.20 -7.39
CA GLY A 137 -12.40 -0.35 -8.58
C GLY A 137 -12.68 0.97 -9.32
N GLN A 138 -12.60 2.11 -8.63
CA GLN A 138 -12.70 3.45 -9.24
C GLN A 138 -11.50 3.78 -10.14
N ALA A 139 -10.34 3.15 -9.89
CA ALA A 139 -9.11 3.35 -10.65
C ALA A 139 -8.87 2.23 -11.68
N ARG A 140 -9.88 1.40 -11.99
CA ARG A 140 -9.75 0.21 -12.84
C ARG A 140 -9.17 0.52 -14.23
N VAL A 141 -9.42 1.71 -14.77
CA VAL A 141 -8.87 2.15 -16.07
C VAL A 141 -7.34 2.25 -16.09
N PHE A 142 -6.70 2.40 -14.93
CA PHE A 142 -5.24 2.47 -14.76
C PHE A 142 -4.65 1.16 -14.23
N TRP A 143 -5.45 0.09 -14.17
CA TRP A 143 -5.01 -1.18 -13.62
C TRP A 143 -3.96 -1.85 -14.49
N ASN A 144 -2.86 -2.27 -13.87
CA ASN A 144 -1.84 -3.10 -14.48
C ASN A 144 -1.40 -4.17 -13.47
N GLN A 145 -1.81 -5.42 -13.70
CA GLN A 145 -1.44 -6.53 -12.83
C GLN A 145 0.06 -6.85 -12.89
N GLN A 146 0.74 -6.58 -14.01
CA GLN A 146 2.17 -6.87 -14.16
C GLN A 146 3.00 -6.15 -13.11
N THR A 147 2.69 -4.88 -12.81
CA THR A 147 3.42 -4.11 -11.78
C THR A 147 3.30 -4.73 -10.39
N TRP A 148 2.19 -5.44 -10.10
CA TRP A 148 2.05 -6.19 -8.85
C TRP A 148 2.84 -7.50 -8.90
N GLN A 149 2.90 -8.17 -10.05
CA GLN A 149 3.72 -9.36 -10.24
C GLN A 149 5.22 -9.03 -10.10
N ASP A 150 5.68 -7.95 -10.72
CA ASP A 150 7.08 -7.51 -10.64
C ASP A 150 7.50 -7.23 -9.18
N LEU A 151 6.58 -6.70 -8.36
CA LEU A 151 6.81 -6.55 -6.93
C LEU A 151 6.91 -7.90 -6.23
N ALA A 152 6.00 -8.82 -6.53
CA ALA A 152 5.98 -10.17 -5.96
C ALA A 152 7.30 -10.90 -6.25
N ASP A 153 7.77 -10.87 -7.49
CA ASP A 153 9.02 -11.49 -7.92
C ASP A 153 10.23 -10.85 -7.21
N ALA A 154 10.18 -9.54 -6.92
CA ALA A 154 11.26 -8.82 -6.24
C ALA A 154 11.33 -9.03 -4.72
N VAL A 155 10.30 -9.62 -4.10
CA VAL A 155 10.22 -9.86 -2.64
C VAL A 155 10.00 -11.35 -2.28
N SER A 156 9.96 -12.23 -3.28
CA SER A 156 9.79 -13.68 -3.10
C SER A 156 11.01 -14.32 -2.46
#